data_AF-A0A933F8C5-F1
#
_entry.id   AF-A0A933F8C5-F1
#
_cell.length_a   1.000
_cell.length_b   1.000
_cell.length_c   1.000
_cell.angle_alpha   90.00
_cell.angle_beta   90.00
_cell.angle_gamma   90.00
#
_symmetry.space_group_name_H-M   'P 1'
#
loop_
_entity.id
_entity.type
_entity.pdbx_description
1 polymer ?
#
loop_
_entity_poly.entity_id
_entity_poly.type
_entity_poly.pdbx_seq_one_letter_code
_entity_poly.pdbx_strand_id
1 'polypeptide(L)'
;MDFIDYQQIKEYCQEALDITEQYGLHEGLSYLIGEKFCEVYRDLKRFQNQVKYVYSANRQAESMDPLEMGGKDFKLNYNMTISENYRRRLNRVKALERAKTQFVREIKEFFDIIDIQDYLNSYPRLGVSDRSAPTDKNSPEKVSSMTAKDVFSEVEDILIVEDMKKLFV
;
A
#
# COMPACT_ATOMS: atom_id res chain seq x y z
N MET A 1 -8.92 -6.00 4.99
CA MET A 1 -7.94 -5.67 6.02
C MET A 1 -8.67 -4.99 7.16
N ASP A 2 -8.56 -5.54 8.36
CA ASP A 2 -9.00 -4.89 9.58
C ASP A 2 -8.13 -3.66 9.88
N PHE A 3 -8.49 -2.89 10.88
CA PHE A 3 -7.74 -1.70 11.27
C PHE A 3 -6.36 -2.15 11.77
N ILE A 4 -5.27 -1.67 11.15
CA ILE A 4 -3.94 -1.87 11.72
C ILE A 4 -3.87 -0.98 12.95
N ASP A 5 -3.74 -1.60 14.12
CA ASP A 5 -3.72 -0.89 15.40
C ASP A 5 -2.29 -0.44 15.74
N TYR A 6 -2.19 0.49 16.69
CA TYR A 6 -0.92 1.05 17.14
C TYR A 6 0.07 -0.04 17.55
N GLN A 7 -0.43 -0.99 18.33
CA GLN A 7 0.33 -2.09 18.88
C GLN A 7 0.91 -3.01 17.80
N GLN A 8 0.13 -3.28 16.77
CA GLN A 8 0.53 -4.15 15.67
C GLN A 8 1.70 -3.55 14.87
N ILE A 9 1.74 -2.22 14.73
CA ILE A 9 2.86 -1.53 14.08
C ILE A 9 4.15 -1.67 14.90
N LYS A 10 4.04 -1.59 16.23
CA LYS A 10 5.18 -1.81 17.13
C LYS A 10 5.70 -3.24 17.07
N GLU A 11 4.80 -4.21 17.07
CA GLU A 11 5.17 -5.62 16.92
C GLU A 11 5.94 -5.86 15.62
N TYR A 12 5.51 -5.26 14.50
CA TYR A 12 6.25 -5.34 13.24
C TYR A 12 7.63 -4.69 13.31
N CYS A 13 7.78 -3.57 14.03
CA CYS A 13 9.09 -2.94 14.20
C CYS A 13 10.02 -3.80 15.07
N GLN A 14 9.49 -4.43 16.11
CA GLN A 14 10.26 -5.36 16.96
C GLN A 14 10.69 -6.59 16.19
N GLU A 15 9.78 -7.22 15.45
CA GLU A 15 10.11 -8.38 14.60
C GLU A 15 11.14 -8.02 13.53
N ALA A 16 11.08 -6.80 12.98
CA ALA A 16 12.09 -6.31 12.05
C ALA A 16 13.48 -6.13 12.69
N LEU A 17 13.55 -5.73 13.97
CA LEU A 17 14.80 -5.71 14.71
C LEU A 17 15.36 -7.12 14.92
N ASP A 18 14.50 -8.07 15.32
CA ASP A 18 14.92 -9.46 15.51
C ASP A 18 15.48 -10.06 14.20
N ILE A 19 14.85 -9.76 13.07
CA ILE A 19 15.33 -10.14 11.73
C ILE A 19 16.66 -9.45 11.42
N THR A 20 16.81 -8.17 11.79
CA THR A 20 18.05 -7.41 11.59
C THR A 20 19.22 -8.03 12.35
N GLU A 21 18.99 -8.48 13.58
CA GLU A 21 20.01 -9.16 14.39
C GLU A 21 20.44 -10.51 13.80
N GLN A 22 19.51 -11.24 13.16
CA GLN A 22 19.78 -12.58 12.63
C GLN A 22 20.29 -12.59 11.18
N TYR A 23 19.76 -11.73 10.32
CA TYR A 23 19.96 -11.77 8.87
C TYR A 23 20.51 -10.46 8.29
N GLY A 24 20.66 -9.44 9.13
CA GLY A 24 21.21 -8.13 8.76
C GLY A 24 20.14 -7.08 8.44
N LEU A 25 20.60 -5.83 8.45
CA LEU A 25 19.77 -4.63 8.33
C LEU A 25 18.88 -4.60 7.08
N HIS A 26 19.41 -5.08 5.95
CA HIS A 26 18.67 -5.08 4.69
C HIS A 26 17.42 -5.97 4.77
N GLU A 27 17.50 -7.14 5.41
CA GLU A 27 16.36 -8.06 5.55
C GLU A 27 15.31 -7.52 6.52
N GLY A 28 15.72 -6.90 7.62
CA GLY A 28 14.80 -6.25 8.55
C GLY A 28 14.03 -5.10 7.90
N LEU A 29 14.73 -4.24 7.15
CA LEU A 29 14.10 -3.16 6.39
C LEU A 29 13.24 -3.69 5.23
N SER A 30 13.64 -4.79 4.60
CA SER A 30 12.84 -5.46 3.57
C SER A 30 11.51 -5.98 4.10
N TYR A 31 11.53 -6.62 5.26
CA TYR A 31 10.31 -7.04 5.94
C TYR A 31 9.41 -5.84 6.31
N LEU A 32 10.00 -4.83 6.97
CA LEU A 32 9.21 -3.73 7.53
C LEU A 32 8.71 -2.76 6.46
N ILE A 33 9.60 -2.28 5.60
CA ILE A 33 9.28 -1.28 4.57
C ILE A 33 8.76 -1.98 3.31
N GLY A 34 9.47 -3.01 2.86
CA GLY A 34 9.19 -3.73 1.61
C GLY A 34 7.88 -4.52 1.62
N GLU A 35 7.55 -5.15 2.74
CA GLU A 35 6.29 -5.90 2.90
C GLU A 35 5.24 -5.08 3.67
N LYS A 36 5.43 -4.85 4.96
CA LYS A 36 4.35 -4.34 5.84
C LYS A 36 3.92 -2.92 5.48
N PHE A 37 4.86 -1.98 5.42
CA PHE A 37 4.54 -0.60 5.11
C PHE A 37 4.06 -0.44 3.66
N CYS A 38 4.65 -1.19 2.73
CA CYS A 38 4.26 -1.15 1.33
C CYS A 38 2.80 -1.58 1.10
N GLU A 39 2.33 -2.63 1.78
CA GLU A 39 0.93 -3.03 1.71
C GLU A 39 -0.02 -1.89 2.09
N VAL A 40 0.26 -1.21 3.21
CA VAL A 40 -0.54 -0.06 3.67
C VAL A 40 -0.51 1.08 2.66
N TYR A 41 0.66 1.34 2.07
CA TYR A 41 0.84 2.39 1.09
C TYR A 41 0.11 2.10 -0.23
N ARG A 42 0.17 0.86 -0.72
CA ARG A 42 -0.57 0.42 -1.92
C ARG A 42 -2.06 0.51 -1.70
N ASP A 43 -2.55 0.03 -0.55
CA ASP A 43 -3.96 0.13 -0.19
C ASP A 43 -4.41 1.59 -0.14
N LEU A 44 -3.62 2.47 0.48
CA LEU A 44 -3.91 3.90 0.52
C LEU A 44 -4.05 4.48 -0.90
N LYS A 45 -3.07 4.25 -1.78
CA LYS A 45 -3.05 4.76 -3.16
C LYS A 45 -4.24 4.22 -3.95
N ARG A 46 -4.58 2.93 -3.78
CA ARG A 46 -5.75 2.28 -4.38
C ARG A 46 -7.06 2.92 -3.91
N PHE A 47 -7.25 3.10 -2.61
CA PHE A 47 -8.48 3.70 -2.07
C PHE A 47 -8.60 5.19 -2.41
N GLN A 48 -7.50 5.94 -2.42
CA GLN A 48 -7.49 7.34 -2.88
C GLN A 48 -7.89 7.45 -4.36
N ASN A 49 -7.36 6.58 -5.21
CA ASN A 49 -7.74 6.52 -6.63
C ASN A 49 -9.23 6.14 -6.80
N GLN A 50 -9.73 5.19 -6.02
CA GLN A 50 -11.16 4.83 -6.04
C GLN A 50 -12.05 6.01 -5.62
N VAL A 51 -11.69 6.74 -4.56
CA VAL A 51 -12.44 7.93 -4.11
C VAL A 51 -12.43 9.01 -5.19
N LYS A 52 -11.27 9.26 -5.82
CA LYS A 52 -11.14 10.24 -6.92
C LYS A 52 -12.03 9.87 -8.10
N TYR A 53 -12.05 8.60 -8.50
CA TYR A 53 -12.88 8.12 -9.61
C TYR A 53 -14.39 8.24 -9.31
N VAL A 54 -14.81 7.89 -8.08
CA VAL A 54 -16.21 8.06 -7.65
C VAL A 54 -16.61 9.54 -7.67
N TYR A 55 -15.71 10.45 -7.30
CA TYR A 55 -15.97 11.90 -7.35
C TYR A 55 -16.10 12.41 -8.80
N SER A 56 -15.23 11.98 -9.72
CA SER A 56 -15.34 12.35 -11.14
C SER A 56 -16.56 11.74 -11.82
N ALA A 57 -16.93 10.51 -11.46
CA ALA A 57 -18.11 9.83 -11.99
C ALA A 57 -19.41 10.48 -11.51
N ASN A 58 -19.48 10.93 -10.25
CA ASN A 58 -20.65 11.66 -9.74
C ASN A 58 -20.85 13.01 -10.43
N ARG A 59 -19.77 13.76 -10.73
CA ARG A 59 -19.88 15.00 -11.54
C ARG A 59 -20.43 14.75 -12.94
N GLN A 60 -20.12 13.60 -13.53
CA GLN A 60 -20.65 13.22 -14.85
C GLN A 60 -22.10 12.71 -14.75
N ALA A 61 -22.45 11.98 -13.68
CA ALA A 61 -23.82 11.54 -13.43
C ALA A 61 -24.78 12.69 -13.11
N GLU A 62 -24.30 13.80 -12.53
CA GLU A 62 -25.06 15.05 -12.38
C GLU A 62 -25.40 15.72 -13.74
N SER A 63 -24.69 15.36 -14.82
CA SER A 63 -24.94 15.86 -16.18
C SER A 63 -25.81 14.94 -17.04
N MET A 64 -26.07 13.71 -16.59
CA MET A 64 -27.04 12.79 -17.21
C MET A 64 -28.37 12.95 -16.49
N ASP A 65 -29.36 13.52 -17.19
CA ASP A 65 -30.68 13.84 -16.64
C ASP A 65 -31.35 12.59 -16.04
N PRO A 66 -31.49 12.46 -14.71
CA PRO A 66 -31.98 11.24 -14.05
C PRO A 66 -33.51 11.04 -14.18
N LEU A 67 -34.14 11.61 -15.20
CA LEU A 67 -35.60 11.70 -15.33
C LEU A 67 -36.27 10.46 -15.93
N GLU A 68 -35.53 9.47 -16.44
CA GLU A 68 -36.16 8.29 -17.09
C GLU A 68 -36.39 7.07 -16.19
N MET A 69 -35.94 7.05 -14.92
CA MET A 69 -36.23 5.92 -14.02
C MET A 69 -36.66 6.36 -12.61
N GLY A 70 -37.97 6.24 -12.36
CA GLY A 70 -38.60 5.77 -11.11
C GLY A 70 -38.28 6.46 -9.78
N GLY A 71 -39.28 7.15 -9.21
CA GLY A 71 -39.51 7.33 -7.77
C GLY A 71 -38.53 8.19 -6.96
N LYS A 72 -39.04 9.23 -6.28
CA LYS A 72 -38.27 10.02 -5.29
C LYS A 72 -37.62 9.13 -4.22
N ASP A 73 -38.30 8.06 -3.80
CA ASP A 73 -37.80 7.13 -2.78
C ASP A 73 -36.64 6.27 -3.28
N PHE A 74 -36.65 5.87 -4.56
CA PHE A 74 -35.54 5.14 -5.17
C PHE A 74 -34.32 6.06 -5.33
N LYS A 75 -34.53 7.31 -5.76
CA LYS A 75 -33.46 8.33 -5.79
C LYS A 75 -32.87 8.59 -4.41
N LEU A 76 -33.71 8.71 -3.38
CA LEU A 76 -33.27 8.91 -2.00
C LEU A 76 -32.47 7.72 -1.49
N ASN A 77 -32.96 6.49 -1.69
CA ASN A 77 -32.29 5.28 -1.24
C ASN A 77 -30.96 5.02 -1.98
N TYR A 78 -30.93 5.31 -3.29
CA TYR A 78 -29.72 5.25 -4.11
C TYR A 78 -28.68 6.27 -3.65
N ASN A 79 -29.08 7.54 -3.48
CA ASN A 79 -28.20 8.60 -2.97
C ASN A 79 -27.68 8.30 -1.56
N MET A 80 -28.53 7.76 -0.69
CA MET A 80 -28.15 7.38 0.67
C MET A 80 -27.14 6.23 0.66
N THR A 81 -27.37 5.19 -0.14
CA THR A 81 -26.44 4.06 -0.29
C THR A 81 -25.09 4.50 -0.88
N ILE A 82 -25.08 5.38 -1.88
CA ILE A 82 -23.83 5.95 -2.43
C ILE A 82 -23.12 6.79 -1.38
N SER A 83 -23.84 7.64 -0.65
CA SER A 83 -23.28 8.50 0.39
C SER A 83 -22.65 7.70 1.54
N GLU A 84 -23.27 6.59 1.95
CA GLU A 84 -22.75 5.71 3.01
C GLU A 84 -21.52 4.94 2.56
N ASN A 85 -21.54 4.36 1.36
CA ASN A 85 -20.37 3.68 0.80
C ASN A 85 -19.21 4.65 0.56
N TYR A 86 -19.51 5.90 0.19
CA TYR A 86 -18.53 6.96 0.08
C TYR A 86 -17.94 7.33 1.44
N ARG A 87 -18.79 7.56 2.46
CA ARG A 87 -18.36 7.83 3.84
C ARG A 87 -17.49 6.70 4.39
N ARG A 88 -17.88 5.44 4.14
CA ARG A 88 -17.09 4.25 4.53
C ARG A 88 -15.71 4.25 3.88
N ARG A 89 -15.64 4.52 2.57
CA ARG A 89 -14.36 4.60 1.82
C ARG A 89 -13.48 5.76 2.30
N LEU A 90 -14.05 6.94 2.52
CA LEU A 90 -13.32 8.08 3.10
C LEU A 90 -12.76 7.76 4.49
N ASN A 91 -13.57 7.11 5.34
CA ASN A 91 -13.10 6.71 6.67
C ASN A 91 -11.96 5.70 6.58
N ARG A 92 -11.98 4.79 5.59
CA ARG A 92 -10.88 3.85 5.33
C ARG A 92 -9.62 4.57 4.87
N VAL A 93 -9.73 5.56 3.97
CA VAL A 93 -8.58 6.39 3.56
C VAL A 93 -7.99 7.11 4.77
N LYS A 94 -8.81 7.76 5.60
CA LYS A 94 -8.34 8.45 6.82
C LYS A 94 -7.65 7.49 7.79
N ALA A 95 -8.16 6.27 7.94
CA ALA A 95 -7.54 5.25 8.77
C ALA A 95 -6.15 4.85 8.24
N LEU A 96 -6.04 4.62 6.93
CA LEU A 96 -4.78 4.29 6.27
C LEU A 96 -3.78 5.45 6.30
N GLU A 97 -4.23 6.70 6.20
CA GLU A 97 -3.36 7.87 6.35
C GLU A 97 -2.78 7.99 7.77
N ARG A 98 -3.60 7.69 8.79
CA ARG A 98 -3.12 7.62 10.18
C ARG A 98 -2.11 6.49 10.35
N ALA A 99 -2.44 5.29 9.85
CA ALA A 99 -1.53 4.14 9.89
C ALA A 99 -0.21 4.45 9.18
N LYS A 100 -0.24 5.05 7.98
CA LYS A 100 0.96 5.51 7.25
C LYS A 100 1.83 6.43 8.10
N THR A 101 1.22 7.46 8.67
CA THR A 101 1.94 8.46 9.49
C THR A 101 2.58 7.80 10.72
N GLN A 102 1.87 6.84 11.31
CA GLN A 102 2.34 6.12 12.47
C GLN A 102 3.48 5.16 12.13
N PHE A 103 3.36 4.38 11.06
CA PHE A 103 4.45 3.54 10.55
C PHE A 103 5.72 4.36 10.32
N VAL A 104 5.62 5.50 9.63
CA VAL A 104 6.79 6.37 9.39
C VAL A 104 7.43 6.82 10.70
N ARG A 105 6.63 7.15 11.72
CA ARG A 105 7.15 7.56 13.02
C ARG A 105 7.87 6.42 13.74
N GLU A 106 7.23 5.25 13.83
CA GLU A 106 7.83 4.10 14.53
C GLU A 106 9.08 3.62 13.76
N ILE A 107 9.06 3.51 12.43
CA ILE A 107 10.26 3.15 11.64
C ILE A 107 11.43 4.10 11.94
N LYS A 108 11.19 5.42 12.04
CA LYS A 108 12.22 6.41 12.40
C LYS A 108 12.71 6.31 13.85
N GLU A 109 11.95 5.67 14.74
CA GLU A 109 12.34 5.44 16.14
C GLU A 109 13.18 4.17 16.29
N PHE A 110 12.91 3.16 15.46
CA PHE A 110 13.57 1.85 15.53
C PHE A 110 14.79 1.72 14.61
N PHE A 111 14.88 2.48 13.52
CA PHE A 111 15.97 2.43 12.54
C PHE A 111 16.54 3.81 12.25
N ASP A 112 17.84 3.87 11.97
CA ASP A 112 18.50 5.12 11.60
C ASP A 112 18.04 5.62 10.23
N ILE A 113 17.92 6.95 10.10
CA ILE A 113 17.44 7.58 8.86
C ILE A 113 18.38 7.27 7.69
N ILE A 114 19.69 7.18 7.95
CA ILE A 114 20.70 6.86 6.93
C ILE A 114 20.47 5.45 6.38
N ASP A 115 20.28 4.48 7.27
CA ASP A 115 20.00 3.09 6.93
C ASP A 115 18.72 2.94 6.09
N ILE A 116 17.66 3.66 6.48
CA ILE A 116 16.40 3.70 5.74
C ILE A 116 16.61 4.30 4.34
N GLN A 117 17.37 5.39 4.23
CA GLN A 117 17.66 6.04 2.95
C GLN A 117 18.51 5.16 2.06
N ASP A 118 19.55 4.51 2.58
CA ASP A 118 20.42 3.60 1.85
C ASP A 118 19.62 2.40 1.35
N TYR A 119 18.74 1.83 2.18
CA TYR A 119 17.81 0.79 1.76
C TYR A 119 16.91 1.27 0.62
N LEU A 120 16.23 2.41 0.74
CA LEU A 120 15.35 2.93 -0.33
C LEU A 120 16.13 3.31 -1.59
N ASN A 121 17.38 3.74 -1.47
CA ASN A 121 18.26 4.07 -2.59
C ASN A 121 18.75 2.83 -3.35
N SER A 122 18.71 1.65 -2.72
CA SER A 122 18.96 0.38 -3.40
C SER A 122 17.83 -0.07 -4.33
N TYR A 123 16.72 0.68 -4.41
CA TYR A 123 15.52 0.35 -5.18
C TYR A 123 15.03 -1.09 -4.92
N PRO A 124 14.65 -1.39 -3.67
CA PRO A 124 14.24 -2.73 -3.28
C PRO A 124 12.96 -3.13 -4.02
N ARG A 125 12.85 -4.40 -4.41
CA ARG A 125 11.60 -4.95 -4.95
C ARG A 125 10.57 -5.02 -3.83
N LEU A 126 9.52 -4.22 -3.97
CA LEU A 126 8.45 -4.16 -3.00
C LEU A 126 7.43 -5.23 -3.37
N GLY A 127 7.01 -6.09 -2.45
CA GLY A 127 5.88 -7.02 -2.61
C GLY A 127 5.80 -7.77 -3.95
N VAL A 128 6.15 -9.07 -3.93
CA VAL A 128 6.02 -10.03 -5.03
C VAL A 128 7.22 -10.07 -6.00
N SER A 129 8.33 -10.67 -5.56
CA SER A 129 8.94 -11.86 -6.18
C SER A 129 10.33 -12.13 -5.61
N ASP A 130 10.39 -12.63 -4.38
CA ASP A 130 11.43 -13.62 -4.03
C ASP A 130 10.93 -14.65 -3.02
N ARG A 131 9.62 -14.94 -3.03
CA ARG A 131 9.10 -16.21 -2.51
C ARG A 131 9.22 -17.32 -3.57
N SER A 132 10.33 -17.36 -4.29
CA SER A 132 10.74 -18.57 -5.01
C SER A 132 11.60 -19.42 -4.08
N ALA A 133 10.89 -20.12 -3.20
CA ALA A 133 11.34 -21.35 -2.54
C ALA A 133 12.57 -21.23 -1.60
N PRO A 134 12.71 -22.13 -0.61
CA PRO A 134 14.03 -22.40 -0.06
C PRO A 134 14.95 -22.75 -1.23
N THR A 135 16.16 -22.21 -1.22
CA THR A 135 17.22 -22.46 -2.20
C THR A 135 17.53 -23.95 -2.28
N ASP A 136 16.74 -24.70 -3.04
CA ASP A 136 17.07 -26.04 -3.46
C ASP A 136 18.04 -25.89 -4.63
N LYS A 137 19.33 -25.99 -4.32
CA LYS A 137 20.47 -25.73 -5.23
C LYS A 137 20.56 -26.68 -6.45
N ASN A 138 19.48 -27.39 -6.79
CA ASN A 138 19.42 -28.45 -7.80
C ASN A 138 18.27 -28.32 -8.80
N SER A 139 17.64 -27.15 -8.97
CA SER A 139 16.71 -26.93 -10.08
C SER A 139 17.40 -26.22 -11.25
N PRO A 140 17.31 -26.72 -12.49
CA PRO A 140 17.91 -26.05 -13.63
C PRO A 140 17.23 -24.68 -13.81
N GLU A 141 18.05 -23.68 -14.12
CA GLU A 141 17.70 -22.28 -14.39
C GLU A 141 16.43 -22.21 -15.24
N LYS A 142 15.30 -22.01 -14.58
CA LYS A 142 14.06 -21.64 -15.27
C LYS A 142 14.22 -20.16 -15.59
N VAL A 143 14.79 -19.88 -16.75
CA VAL A 143 14.85 -18.54 -17.34
C VAL A 143 13.40 -18.08 -17.48
N SER A 144 12.89 -17.41 -16.44
CA SER A 144 11.52 -16.95 -16.38
C SER A 144 11.40 -15.87 -17.44
N SER A 145 10.67 -16.14 -18.51
CA SER A 145 10.43 -15.14 -19.55
C SER A 145 9.74 -13.95 -18.91
N MET A 146 10.46 -12.83 -18.84
CA MET A 146 9.97 -11.57 -18.27
C MET A 146 8.65 -11.20 -18.96
N THR A 147 7.55 -11.23 -18.23
CA THR A 147 6.22 -10.93 -18.77
C THR A 147 5.99 -9.42 -18.69
N ALA A 148 5.17 -8.85 -19.58
CA ALA A 148 4.80 -7.42 -19.50
C ALA A 148 4.27 -7.01 -18.11
N LYS A 149 3.59 -7.93 -17.40
CA LYS A 149 3.12 -7.74 -16.01
C LYS A 149 4.28 -7.54 -15.03
N ASP A 150 5.40 -8.24 -15.22
CA ASP A 150 6.58 -8.16 -14.35
C ASP A 150 7.26 -6.80 -14.50
N VAL A 151 7.29 -6.29 -15.74
CA VAL A 151 7.79 -4.93 -16.07
C VAL A 151 6.89 -3.86 -15.45
N PHE A 152 5.56 -3.99 -15.55
CA PHE A 152 4.65 -3.01 -14.92
C PHE A 152 4.73 -3.03 -13.39
N SER A 153 4.89 -4.20 -12.77
CA SER A 153 5.09 -4.33 -11.33
C SER A 153 6.38 -3.62 -10.88
N GLU A 154 7.46 -3.78 -11.64
CA GLU A 154 8.73 -3.11 -11.36
C GLU A 154 8.62 -1.59 -11.43
N VAL A 155 7.97 -1.08 -12.47
CA VAL A 155 7.71 0.36 -12.61
C VAL A 155 6.86 0.87 -11.46
N GLU A 156 5.85 0.11 -11.04
CA GLU A 156 5.03 0.47 -9.88
C GLU A 156 5.85 0.49 -8.59
N ASP A 157 6.71 -0.49 -8.36
CA ASP A 157 7.59 -0.55 -7.20
C ASP A 157 8.56 0.64 -7.18
N ILE A 158 9.19 0.97 -8.31
CA ILE A 158 10.07 2.15 -8.44
C ILE A 158 9.32 3.43 -8.07
N LEU A 159 8.11 3.63 -8.61
CA LEU A 159 7.29 4.80 -8.31
C LEU A 159 6.90 4.87 -6.83
N ILE A 160 6.61 3.72 -6.21
CA ILE A 160 6.29 3.64 -4.79
C ILE A 160 7.52 3.95 -3.94
N VAL A 161 8.69 3.37 -4.24
CA VAL A 161 9.96 3.65 -3.54
C VAL A 161 10.26 5.15 -3.60
N GLU A 162 10.15 5.76 -4.77
CA GLU A 162 10.40 7.20 -4.96
C GLU A 162 9.44 8.06 -4.13
N ASP A 163 8.18 7.66 -4.05
CA ASP A 163 7.19 8.33 -3.20
C ASP A 163 7.45 8.09 -1.70
N MET A 164 7.92 6.90 -1.32
CA MET A 164 8.28 6.57 0.06
C MET A 164 9.49 7.35 0.53
N LYS A 165 10.52 7.54 -0.31
CA LYS A 165 11.69 8.38 0.01
C LYS A 165 11.26 9.74 0.54
N LYS A 166 10.29 10.39 -0.11
CA LYS A 166 9.76 11.71 0.30
C LYS A 166 9.12 11.72 1.69
N LEU A 167 8.78 10.56 2.27
CA LEU A 167 8.22 10.44 3.62
C LEU A 167 9.31 10.40 4.71
N PHE A 168 10.52 10.02 4.35
CA PHE A 168 11.66 9.84 5.25
C PHE A 168 12.74 10.92 5.10
N VAL A 169 12.54 11.90 4.21
CA VAL A 169 13.33 13.14 4.11
C VAL A 169 12.94 14.12 5.20
#